data_AF-A0A5C6V7N9-F1
#
_entry.id   AF-A0A5C6V7N9-F1
#
_cell.length_a   1.000
_cell.length_b   1.000
_cell.length_c   1.000
_cell.angle_alpha   90.00
_cell.angle_beta   90.00
_cell.angle_gamma   90.00
#
_symmetry.space_group_name_H-M   'P 1'
#
loop_
_entity.id
_entity.type
_entity.pdbx_description
1 polymer ?
#
loop_
_entity_poly.entity_id
_entity_poly.type
_entity_poly.pdbx_seq_one_letter_code
_entity_poly.pdbx_strand_id
1 'polypeptide(L)' 'MKVDLPVDGRRTAAITTSEGVDLYLEPGEHLLRANVGVLGLVFSTSTIHVPSTFPIYRIDITEDDIKLQPSIE' A
#
# COMPACT_ATOMS: atom_id res chain seq x y z
N MET A 1 21.76 1.42 13.24
CA MET A 1 20.50 1.34 14.02
C MET A 1 19.46 0.72 13.11
N LYS A 2 18.80 -0.37 13.54
CA LYS A 2 17.83 -1.10 12.72
C LYS A 2 16.40 -0.65 13.04
N VAL A 3 15.66 -0.30 12.01
CA VAL A 3 14.27 0.16 12.07
C VAL A 3 13.39 -0.94 11.48
N ASP A 4 12.45 -1.45 12.26
CA ASP A 4 11.39 -2.33 11.77
C ASP A 4 10.19 -1.48 11.35
N LEU A 5 9.68 -1.76 10.16
CA LEU A 5 8.56 -1.06 9.54
C LEU A 5 7.37 -2.02 9.40
N PRO A 6 6.53 -2.15 10.44
CA PRO A 6 5.27 -2.86 10.30
C PRO A 6 4.19 -1.98 9.65
N VAL A 7 3.35 -2.63 8.84
CA VAL A 7 2.13 -2.07 8.27
C VAL A 7 0.95 -2.87 8.80
N ASP A 8 -0.06 -2.19 9.35
CA ASP A 8 -1.23 -2.80 10.00
C ASP A 8 -0.88 -3.83 11.09
N GLY A 9 0.23 -3.58 11.78
CA GLY A 9 0.74 -4.47 12.83
C GLY A 9 1.49 -5.71 12.34
N ARG A 10 1.60 -5.93 11.03
CA ARG A 10 2.40 -7.02 10.44
C ARG A 10 3.77 -6.49 10.02
N ARG A 11 4.84 -7.22 10.33
CA ARG A 11 6.21 -6.81 9.95
C ARG A 11 6.37 -6.90 8.43
N THR A 12 6.60 -5.77 7.77
CA THR A 12 6.71 -5.70 6.30
C THR A 12 8.15 -5.55 5.85
N ALA A 13 8.90 -4.62 6.46
CA ALA A 13 10.29 -4.38 6.10
C ALA A 13 11.15 -4.12 7.34
N ALA A 14 12.47 -4.19 7.16
CA ALA A 14 13.43 -3.73 8.14
C ALA A 14 14.62 -3.08 7.42
N ILE A 15 14.92 -1.85 7.80
CA ILE A 15 15.94 -1.00 7.16
C ILE A 15 16.92 -0.47 8.20
N THR A 16 18.06 0.06 7.74
CA THR A 16 18.87 0.95 8.56
C THR A 16 18.37 2.40 8.44
N THR A 17 18.76 3.26 9.39
CA THR A 17 18.31 4.67 9.43
C THR A 17 18.75 5.52 8.23
N SER A 18 19.67 5.03 7.40
CA SER A 18 20.19 5.68 6.20
C SER A 18 19.62 5.12 4.90
N GLU A 19 18.71 4.14 4.98
CA GLU A 19 18.14 3.46 3.82
C GLU A 19 16.72 3.93 3.54
N GLY A 20 16.36 4.06 2.26
CA GLY A 20 14.97 4.14 1.80
C GLY A 20 14.48 2.76 1.38
N VAL A 21 13.17 2.52 1.52
CA VAL A 21 12.53 1.29 1.02
C VAL A 21 11.17 1.62 0.42
N ASP A 22 10.91 1.07 -0.76
CA ASP A 22 9.60 1.13 -1.40
C ASP A 22 8.69 0.04 -0.82
N LEU A 23 7.48 0.42 -0.44
CA LEU A 23 6.46 -0.51 0.07
C LEU A 23 5.31 -0.58 -0.92
N TYR A 24 5.01 -1.79 -1.38
CA TYR A 24 3.83 -2.07 -2.21
C TYR A 24 2.71 -2.58 -1.30
N LEU A 25 1.68 -1.76 -1.14
CA LEU A 25 0.51 -2.06 -0.32
C LEU A 25 -0.71 -2.24 -1.22
N GLU A 26 -1.67 -3.02 -0.74
CA GLU A 26 -2.96 -3.13 -1.40
C GLU A 26 -3.69 -1.77 -1.35
N PRO A 27 -4.67 -1.53 -2.24
CA PRO A 27 -5.48 -0.33 -2.14
C PRO A 27 -6.28 -0.27 -0.84
N GLY A 28 -6.29 0.90 -0.19
CA GLY A 28 -6.99 1.10 1.07
C GLY A 28 -6.27 2.03 2.05
N GLU A 29 -6.81 2.09 3.26
CA GLU A 29 -6.18 2.81 4.39
C GLU A 29 -5.24 1.87 5.15
N HIS A 30 -4.00 2.32 5.34
CA HIS A 30 -2.97 1.55 6.03
C HIS A 30 -2.30 2.38 7.13
N LEU A 31 -2.01 1.72 8.25
CA LEU A 31 -1.26 2.33 9.35
C LEU A 31 0.22 1.91 9.28
N LEU A 32 1.09 2.87 9.02
CA LEU A 32 2.54 2.68 9.02
C LEU A 32 3.10 3.04 10.38
N ARG A 33 3.98 2.19 10.90
CA ARG A 33 4.75 2.48 12.12
C ARG A 33 6.23 2.25 11.85
N ALA A 34 7.08 3.03 12.51
CA ALA A 34 8.52 2.82 12.53
C ALA A 34 8.97 2.51 13.96
N ASN A 35 9.40 1.26 14.18
CA ASN A 35 9.89 0.77 15.45
C ASN A 35 11.41 0.68 15.41
N VAL A 36 12.11 1.25 16.39
CA VAL A 36 13.57 1.13 16.41
C VAL A 36 14.03 0.14 17.47
N GLY A 37 14.83 -0.84 17.04
CA GLY A 37 15.17 -2.06 17.77
C GLY A 37 16.00 -1.91 19.05
N VAL A 38 16.06 -0.74 19.69
CA VAL A 38 16.77 -0.57 20.96
C VAL A 38 15.81 -0.54 22.15
N LEU A 39 14.55 -0.13 22.00
CA LEU A 39 13.62 0.03 23.14
C LEU A 39 12.13 -0.16 22.82
N GLY A 40 11.76 -0.68 21.64
CA GLY A 40 10.34 -0.73 21.24
C GLY A 40 9.69 0.66 21.12
N LEU A 41 10.51 1.71 21.05
CA LEU A 41 10.07 3.08 20.87
C LEU A 41 9.56 3.26 19.43
N VAL A 42 8.34 3.76 19.32
CA VAL A 42 7.72 4.18 18.05
C VAL A 42 8.10 5.63 17.83
N PHE A 43 8.91 5.92 16.82
CA PHE A 43 9.36 7.29 16.55
C PHE A 43 8.38 8.07 15.68
N SER A 44 7.59 7.37 14.88
CA SER A 44 6.61 7.99 14.00
C SER A 44 5.52 6.98 13.63
N THR A 45 4.28 7.48 13.62
CA THR A 45 3.12 6.79 13.06
C THR A 45 2.48 7.71 12.04
N SER A 46 2.30 7.21 10.82
CA SER A 46 1.61 7.93 9.76
C SER A 46 0.54 7.03 9.15
N THR A 47 -0.64 7.60 8.93
CA THR A 47 -1.66 6.99 8.08
C THR A 47 -1.36 7.40 6.66
N ILE A 48 -1.31 6.43 5.74
CA ILE A 48 -1.23 6.72 4.31
C ILE A 48 -2.48 6.17 3.63
N HIS A 49 -2.97 6.92 2.65
CA HIS A 49 -4.08 6.48 1.81
C HIS A 49 -3.48 5.99 0.49
N VAL A 50 -3.61 4.69 0.23
CA VAL A 50 -3.17 4.10 -1.04
C VAL A 50 -4.37 4.13 -1.97
N PRO A 51 -4.40 5.03 -2.97
CA PRO A 51 -5.58 5.19 -3.80
C PRO A 51 -5.88 3.88 -4.52
N SER A 52 -7.11 3.39 -4.37
CA SER A 52 -7.64 2.40 -5.29
C SER A 52 -7.91 3.08 -6.61
N THR A 53 -7.16 2.72 -7.65
CA THR A 53 -7.68 2.92 -9.01
C THR A 53 -8.92 2.04 -9.11
N PHE A 54 -10.10 2.65 -9.07
CA PHE A 54 -11.31 1.93 -9.45
C PHE A 54 -11.09 1.46 -10.88
N PRO A 55 -11.15 0.14 -11.15
CA PRO A 55 -11.01 -0.34 -12.51
C PRO A 55 -12.18 0.24 -13.31
N ILE A 56 -11.87 1.19 -14.19
CA ILE A 56 -12.85 1.75 -15.11
C ILE A 56 -13.03 0.69 -16.20
N TYR A 57 -14.25 0.19 -16.35
CA TYR A 57 -14.61 -0.70 -17.44
C TYR A 57 -15.46 0.06 -18.44
N ARG A 58 -15.16 -0.12 -19.73
CA ARG A 58 -16.09 0.26 -20.78
C ARG A 58 -17.12 -0.85 -20.91
N ILE A 59 -18.40 -0.48 -20.85
CA ILE A 59 -19.51 -1.37 -21.20
C ILE A 59 -19.66 -1.30 -22.72
N ASP A 60 -19.40 -2.41 -23.41
CA ASP A 60 -19.65 -2.54 -24.84
C ASP A 60 -20.90 -3.39 -25.04
N ILE A 61 -21.95 -2.77 -25.58
CA ILE A 61 -23.24 -3.42 -25.82
C ILE A 61 -23.39 -3.62 -27.31
N THR A 62 -23.44 -4.87 -27.73
CA THR A 62 -23.80 -5.29 -29.08
C THR A 62 -25.22 -5.86 -29.08
N GLU A 63 -25.86 -6.03 -30.23
CA GLU A 63 -27.21 -6.61 -30.30
C GLU A 63 -27.30 -8.01 -29.65
N ASP A 64 -26.18 -8.75 -29.59
CA ASP A 64 -26.14 -10.13 -29.10
C ASP A 64 -25.43 -10.32 -27.75
N ASP A 65 -24.70 -9.33 -27.21
CA ASP A 65 -23.85 -9.52 -26.02
C ASP A 65 -23.48 -8.22 -25.29
N ILE A 66 -23.21 -8.33 -23.99
CA ILE A 66 -22.65 -7.27 -23.14
C ILE A 66 -21.25 -7.69 -22.71
N LYS A 67 -20.24 -6.93 -23.12
CA LYS A 67 -18.83 -7.17 -22.77
C LYS A 67 -18.29 -6.06 -21.87
N LEU A 68 -17.62 -6.45 -20.80
CA LEU A 68 -16.82 -5.55 -19.97
C LEU A 68 -15.40 -5.55 -20.50
N GLN A 69 -14.94 -4.42 -21.03
CA GLN A 69 -13.56 -4.24 -21.46
C GLN A 69 -12.80 -3.35 -20.47
N PRO A 70 -11.55 -3.67 -20.10
CA PRO A 70 -10.71 -2.75 -19.34
C PRO A 70 -10.60 -1.41 -20.08
N SER A 71 -10.88 -0.30 -19.40
CA SER A 71 -10.64 1.04 -19.93
C SER A 71 -9.18 1.38 -19.70
N ILE A 72 -8.32 1.02 -20.64
CA ILE A 72 -6.88 1.33 -20.59
C ILE A 72 -6.68 2.76 -21.14
N GLU A 73 -5.90 3.60 -20.45
CA GLU A 73 -5.26 4.81 -21.01
C GLU A 73 -4.07 4.42 -21.90
#